data_AF-A0A183FXV9-F1
#
_entry.id   AF-A0A183FXV9-F1
#
_cell.length_a   1.000
_cell.length_b   1.000
_cell.length_c   1.000
_cell.angle_alpha   90.00
_cell.angle_beta   90.00
_cell.angle_gamma   90.00
#
_symmetry.space_group_name_H-M   'P 1'
#
loop_
_entity.id
_entity.type
_entity.pdbx_description
1 polymer ?
#
loop_
_entity_poly.entity_id
_entity_poly.type
_entity_poly.pdbx_seq_one_letter_code
_entity_poly.pdbx_strand_id
1 'polypeptide(L)'
;LNVVDRRCTGLEVALHSRSLSATPMAALSRAVAGIRDSSLIVNFPGSVKAVKEYWEVLEPVLNHAVDLLSERDDGVLHSDMAKEANANGH
;
A
#
# COMPACT_ATOMS: atom_id res chain seq x y z
N LEU A 1 -1.64 12.40 11.92
CA LEU A 1 -1.38 10.97 12.21
C LEU A 1 0.10 10.89 12.58
N ASN A 2 0.42 10.86 13.87
CA ASN A 2 1.82 10.92 14.34
C ASN A 2 2.57 9.57 14.21
N VAL A 3 1.96 8.59 13.53
CA VAL A 3 2.44 7.20 13.45
C VAL A 3 2.81 6.79 12.02
N VAL A 4 2.46 7.60 11.02
CA VAL A 4 2.77 7.35 9.60
C VAL A 4 3.38 8.60 9.00
N ASP A 5 4.54 8.44 8.35
CA ASP A 5 5.26 9.53 7.68
C ASP A 5 4.59 9.88 6.36
N ARG A 6 4.03 8.86 5.69
CA ARG A 6 3.32 9.01 4.43
C ARG A 6 2.09 8.11 4.35
N ARG A 7 1.01 8.65 3.83
CA ARG A 7 -0.26 7.93 3.62
C ARG A 7 -0.25 7.12 2.33
N CYS A 8 -0.82 5.93 2.36
CA CYS A 8 -1.09 5.09 1.20
C CYS A 8 -2.55 5.27 0.77
N THR A 9 -2.92 6.49 0.35
CA THR A 9 -4.33 6.85 0.07
C THR A 9 -5.00 5.95 -0.98
N GLY A 10 -4.26 5.49 -1.98
CA GLY A 10 -4.77 4.53 -2.97
C GLY A 10 -5.20 3.19 -2.33
N LEU A 11 -4.41 2.69 -1.37
CA LEU A 11 -4.74 1.48 -0.63
C LEU A 11 -5.95 1.70 0.30
N GLU A 12 -6.03 2.85 0.95
CA GLU A 12 -7.19 3.22 1.77
C GLU A 12 -8.49 3.23 0.97
N VAL A 13 -8.46 3.83 -0.23
CA VAL A 13 -9.60 3.85 -1.15
C VAL A 13 -9.97 2.44 -1.60
N ALA A 14 -8.99 1.61 -1.96
CA ALA A 14 -9.24 0.23 -2.39
C ALA A 14 -9.90 -0.60 -1.28
N LEU A 15 -9.38 -0.53 -0.05
CA LEU A 15 -9.93 -1.22 1.12
C LEU A 15 -11.34 -0.74 1.44
N HIS A 16 -11.57 0.58 1.42
CA HIS A 16 -12.87 1.16 1.70
C HIS A 16 -13.90 0.78 0.62
N SER A 17 -13.51 0.85 -0.66
CA SER A 17 -14.35 0.43 -1.79
C SER A 17 -14.75 -1.04 -1.68
N ARG A 18 -13.82 -1.92 -1.28
CA ARG A 18 -14.12 -3.34 -1.12
C ARG A 18 -15.10 -3.61 0.02
N SER A 19 -14.95 -2.95 1.17
CA SER A 19 -15.91 -3.15 2.26
C SER A 19 -17.26 -2.48 2.00
N LEU A 20 -17.31 -1.36 1.28
CA LEU A 20 -18.56 -0.73 0.87
C LEU A 20 -19.39 -1.62 -0.06
N SER A 21 -18.76 -2.41 -0.94
CA SER A 21 -19.49 -3.37 -1.77
C SER A 21 -20.04 -4.55 -0.96
N ALA A 22 -19.44 -4.86 0.19
CA ALA A 22 -19.91 -5.92 1.09
C ALA A 22 -21.01 -5.46 2.06
N THR A 23 -20.95 -4.21 2.54
CA THR A 23 -21.95 -3.65 3.44
C THR A 23 -21.95 -2.11 3.43
N PRO A 24 -23.12 -1.45 3.44
CA PRO A 24 -23.21 0.00 3.61
C PRO A 24 -22.60 0.50 4.93
N MET A 25 -22.52 -0.35 5.96
CA MET A 25 -21.93 0.02 7.26
C MET A 25 -20.43 0.31 7.19
N ALA A 26 -19.75 -0.15 6.13
CA ALA A 26 -18.34 0.14 5.91
C ALA A 26 -18.05 1.63 5.75
N ALA A 27 -19.05 2.45 5.39
CA ALA A 27 -18.92 3.91 5.34
C ALA A 27 -18.48 4.55 6.66
N LEU A 28 -18.71 3.87 7.80
CA LEU A 28 -18.30 4.33 9.13
C LEU A 28 -16.84 3.94 9.47
N SER A 29 -16.18 3.15 8.62
CA SER A 29 -14.81 2.72 8.83
C SER A 29 -13.85 3.91 8.77
N ARG A 30 -12.92 3.97 9.73
CA ARG A 30 -11.80 4.95 9.77
C ARG A 30 -10.50 4.29 9.32
N ALA A 31 -10.57 3.52 8.23
CA ALA A 31 -9.42 2.82 7.67
C ALA A 31 -8.33 3.82 7.26
N VAL A 32 -7.10 3.52 7.66
CA VAL A 32 -5.90 4.30 7.40
C VAL A 32 -4.78 3.32 7.09
N ALA A 33 -4.07 3.59 6.01
CA ALA A 33 -2.88 2.87 5.61
C ALA A 33 -1.76 3.86 5.32
N GLY A 34 -0.54 3.50 5.68
CA GLY A 34 0.60 4.36 5.44
C GLY A 34 1.90 3.67 5.73
N ILE A 35 2.97 4.41 5.51
CA ILE A 35 4.33 3.94 5.67
C ILE A 35 4.97 4.74 6.79
N ARG A 36 5.73 4.04 7.62
CA ARG A 36 6.68 4.62 8.56
C ARG A 36 8.03 3.97 8.33
N ASP A 37 9.06 4.76 8.05
CA ASP A 37 10.37 4.28 7.61
C ASP A 37 10.21 3.25 6.47
N SER A 38 10.60 1.99 6.68
CA SER A 38 10.49 0.88 5.73
C SER A 38 9.35 -0.11 6.07
N SER A 39 8.35 0.34 6.84
CA SER A 39 7.23 -0.49 7.30
C SER A 39 5.89 -0.02 6.73
N LEU A 40 5.15 -0.93 6.11
CA LEU A 40 3.74 -0.73 5.77
C LEU A 40 2.87 -0.95 7.01
N ILE A 41 2.04 0.04 7.35
CA ILE A 41 1.09 -0.01 8.46
C ILE A 41 -0.32 0.07 7.87
N VAL A 42 -1.16 -0.92 8.18
CA VAL A 42 -2.57 -0.97 7.79
C VAL A 42 -3.41 -1.30 9.01
N ASN A 43 -4.43 -0.50 9.31
CA ASN A 43 -5.38 -0.88 10.36
C ASN A 43 -6.44 -1.84 9.81
N PHE A 44 -6.68 -2.92 10.55
CA PHE A 44 -7.71 -3.89 10.18
C PHE A 44 -9.03 -3.63 10.94
N PRO A 45 -10.18 -3.99 10.34
CA PRO A 45 -11.47 -3.95 11.03
C PRO A 45 -11.53 -4.97 12.18
N GLY A 46 -12.42 -4.74 13.15
CA GLY A 46 -12.54 -5.60 14.34
C GLY A 46 -13.21 -6.96 14.13
N SER A 47 -13.76 -7.26 12.95
CA SER A 47 -14.46 -8.53 12.68
C SER A 47 -13.69 -9.41 11.71
N VAL A 48 -13.67 -10.71 11.97
CA VAL A 48 -12.98 -11.71 11.11
C VAL A 48 -13.48 -11.66 9.67
N LYS A 49 -14.78 -11.42 9.46
CA LYS A 49 -15.37 -11.28 8.12
C LYS A 49 -14.72 -10.10 7.37
N ALA A 50 -14.68 -8.93 7.98
CA ALA A 50 -14.13 -7.74 7.35
C ALA A 50 -12.60 -7.81 7.17
N VAL A 51 -11.90 -8.54 8.05
CA VAL A 51 -10.47 -8.86 7.85
C VAL A 51 -10.25 -9.65 6.56
N LYS A 52 -11.09 -10.65 6.28
CA LYS A 52 -10.99 -11.43 5.02
C LYS A 52 -11.23 -10.55 3.79
N GLU A 53 -12.21 -9.66 3.85
CA GLU A 53 -12.48 -8.69 2.77
C GLU A 53 -11.27 -7.77 2.50
N TYR A 54 -10.60 -7.31 3.57
CA TYR A 54 -9.36 -6.52 3.45
C TYR A 54 -8.22 -7.35 2.87
N TRP A 55 -8.10 -8.61 3.29
CA TRP A 55 -7.05 -9.51 2.84
C TRP A 55 -7.11 -9.74 1.32
N GLU A 56 -8.30 -9.90 0.75
CA GLU A 56 -8.47 -10.05 -0.71
C GLU A 56 -7.91 -8.87 -1.53
N VAL A 57 -7.84 -7.67 -0.93
CA VAL A 57 -7.22 -6.49 -1.55
C VAL A 57 -5.72 -6.44 -1.30
N LEU A 58 -5.29 -6.80 -0.09
CA LEU A 58 -3.90 -6.69 0.34
C LEU A 58 -3.00 -7.78 -0.23
N GLU A 59 -3.45 -9.04 -0.19
CA GLU A 59 -2.68 -10.20 -0.63
C GLU A 59 -1.93 -10.00 -1.97
N PRO A 60 -2.58 -9.55 -3.06
CA PRO A 60 -1.89 -9.39 -4.34
C PRO A 60 -0.89 -8.24 -4.39
N VAL A 61 -0.99 -7.25 -3.49
CA VAL A 61 -0.14 -6.05 -3.50
C VAL A 61 0.99 -6.09 -2.47
N LEU A 62 0.95 -7.01 -1.51
CA LEU A 62 1.91 -7.04 -0.39
C LEU A 62 3.35 -7.26 -0.85
N ASN A 63 3.61 -8.21 -1.76
CA ASN A 63 4.97 -8.47 -2.25
C ASN A 63 5.57 -7.21 -2.87
N HIS A 64 4.87 -6.60 -3.82
CA HIS A 64 5.32 -5.37 -4.46
C HIS A 64 5.48 -4.20 -3.46
N ALA A 65 4.59 -4.10 -2.47
CA ALA A 65 4.71 -3.09 -1.43
C ALA A 65 5.98 -3.29 -0.57
N VAL A 66 6.36 -4.52 -0.27
CA VAL A 66 7.59 -4.85 0.46
C VAL A 66 8.82 -4.55 -0.38
N ASP A 67 8.81 -4.89 -1.67
CA ASP A 67 9.91 -4.59 -2.60
C ASP A 67 10.17 -3.07 -2.63
N LEU A 68 9.11 -2.27 -2.82
CA LEU A 68 9.20 -0.80 -2.82
C LEU A 68 9.66 -0.18 -1.50
N LEU A 69 9.43 -0.87 -0.38
CA LEU A 69 9.88 -0.42 0.94
C LEU A 69 11.33 -0.79 1.20
N SER A 70 11.78 -1.93 0.64
CA SER A 70 13.15 -2.40 0.75
C SER A 70 14.08 -1.56 -0.12
N GLU A 71 13.66 -1.19 -1.34
CA GLU A 71 14.36 -0.28 -2.27
C GLU A 71 14.47 1.18 -1.78
N ARG A 72 13.86 1.50 -0.63
CA ARG A 72 13.95 2.82 0.00
C ARG A 72 14.97 2.87 1.13
N ASP A 73 15.43 1.72 1.61
CA ASP A 73 16.38 1.60 2.73
C ASP A 73 17.84 1.61 2.24
N ASP A 74 18.06 1.28 0.98
CA ASP A 74 19.27 1.47 0.20
C ASP A 74 19.29 2.89 -0.39
N GLY A 75 19.71 3.86 0.44
CA GLY A 75 19.98 5.25 0.03
C GLY A 75 21.03 5.44 -1.09
N VAL A 76 21.45 4.38 -1.78
CA VAL A 76 22.28 4.37 -2.98
C VAL A 76 21.94 3.08 -3.72
N LEU A 77 21.26 3.14 -4.89
CA LEU A 77 21.46 2.26 -6.05
C LEU A 77 20.53 2.65 -7.23
N HIS A 78 21.12 3.44 -8.15
CA HIS A 78 20.86 3.52 -9.59
C HIS A 78 19.49 4.04 -10.11
N SER A 79 19.35 5.18 -10.80
CA SER A 79 20.15 5.80 -11.89
C SER A 79 20.47 4.95 -13.12
N ASP A 80 20.09 3.67 -13.18
CA ASP A 80 20.45 2.80 -14.33
C ASP A 80 19.34 2.58 -15.36
N MET A 81 18.08 2.87 -15.03
CA MET A 81 17.03 2.89 -16.06
C MET A 81 17.13 4.10 -17.01
N ALA A 82 17.86 5.14 -16.64
CA ALA A 82 18.02 6.35 -17.46
C ALA A 82 19.16 6.25 -18.50
N LYS A 83 20.03 5.23 -18.42
CA LYS A 83 21.15 5.05 -19.36
C LYS A 83 20.83 4.11 -20.52
N GLU A 84 20.03 3.07 -20.32
CA GLU A 84 19.72 2.10 -21.39
C GLU A 84 18.72 2.63 -22.43
N ALA A 85 17.89 3.62 -22.08
CA ALA A 85 16.97 4.26 -23.03
C ALA A 85 17.68 5.19 -24.04
N ASN A 86 18.91 5.64 -23.76
CA ASN A 86 19.63 6.60 -24.60
C ASN A 86 20.77 5.97 -25.44
N ALA A 87 20.95 4.65 -25.35
CA ALA A 87 21.97 3.91 -26.11
C ALA A 87 21.41 3.16 -27.33
N ASN A 88 20.08 3.01 -27.44
CA ASN A 88 19.42 2.29 -28.54
C ASN A 88 18.45 3.17 -29.36
N GLY A 89 18.60 4.49 -29.29
CA GLY A 89 17.94 5.44 -30.18
C GLY A 89 18.80 5.75 -31.40
N HIS A 90 18.35 5.26 -32.56
CA HIS A 90 18.67 5.64 -33.94
C HIS A 90 19.67 6.78 -34.22
#